data_AF-A0A536JH13-F1
#
_entry.id   AF-A0A536JH13-F1
#
_cell.length_a   1.000
_cell.length_b   1.000
_cell.length_c   1.000
_cell.angle_alpha   90.00
_cell.angle_beta   90.00
_cell.angle_gamma   90.00
#
_symmetry.space_group_name_H-M   'P 1'
#
loop_
_entity.id
_entity.type
_entity.pdbx_description
1 polymer ?
#
loop_
_entity_poly.entity_id
_entity_poly.type
_entity_poly.pdbx_seq_one_letter_code
_entity_poly.pdbx_strand_id
1 'polypeptide(L)'
;MNPDGSFTGVRLFTPAIVSGDKWRLTADGNTLEAFRNGVSQFTYTTDGSYAAGDVGIEAYTSAFTFTAWEGGDTGGGDAIPPSQPTNLGATAVSASQINLGWTASTDNVGVSGYLVERCPGNPCSASFTQVGTVSGTTTSYNDAGLAASTTYGYQVRATDSA
;
A
#
# COMPACT_ATOMS: atom_id res chain seq x y z
N MET A 1 9.43 11.63 30.16
CA MET A 1 10.15 12.17 28.99
C MET A 1 10.68 13.53 29.40
N ASN A 2 11.98 13.78 29.28
CA ASN A 2 12.50 15.12 29.48
C ASN A 2 12.15 16.00 28.26
N PRO A 3 12.19 17.34 28.39
CA PRO A 3 11.91 18.26 27.28
C PRO A 3 12.84 18.11 26.07
N ASP A 4 13.97 17.43 26.23
CA ASP A 4 14.97 17.14 25.20
C ASP A 4 14.79 15.77 24.52
N GLY A 5 13.70 15.05 24.83
CA GLY A 5 13.45 13.71 24.30
C GLY A 5 14.25 12.60 24.98
N SER A 6 15.05 12.91 26.01
CA SER A 6 15.79 11.88 26.76
C SER A 6 14.87 11.07 27.69
N PHE A 7 15.12 9.77 27.74
CA PHE A 7 14.50 8.85 28.69
C PHE A 7 15.43 8.68 29.90
N THR A 8 15.03 9.20 31.07
CA THR A 8 15.81 9.14 32.33
C THR A 8 15.52 7.90 33.19
N GLY A 9 15.07 6.81 32.59
CA GLY A 9 14.77 5.56 33.30
C GLY A 9 15.73 4.43 32.91
N VAL A 10 16.66 4.07 33.79
CA VAL A 10 17.34 2.76 33.70
C VAL A 10 16.37 1.72 34.24
N ARG A 11 15.76 0.94 33.35
CA ARG A 11 14.93 -0.22 33.71
C ARG A 11 15.80 -1.47 33.69
N LEU A 12 16.02 -2.06 34.85
CA LEU A 12 16.66 -3.36 34.97
C LEU A 12 15.62 -4.45 34.68
N PHE A 13 15.90 -5.30 33.69
CA PHE A 13 15.06 -6.46 33.39
C PHE A 13 15.42 -7.60 34.34
N THR A 14 14.40 -8.22 34.94
CA THR A 14 14.56 -9.44 35.74
C THR A 14 13.58 -10.50 35.21
N PRO A 15 14.06 -11.59 34.59
CA PRO A 15 15.47 -11.95 34.38
C PRO A 15 16.23 -11.01 33.43
N ALA A 16 17.56 -11.01 33.53
CA ALA A 16 18.42 -10.22 32.65
C ALA A 16 18.15 -10.55 31.17
N ILE A 17 18.38 -9.58 30.29
CA ILE A 17 18.31 -9.80 28.84
C ILE A 17 19.44 -10.75 28.45
N VAL A 18 19.13 -11.76 27.63
CA VAL A 18 20.07 -12.75 27.13
C VAL A 18 20.01 -12.83 25.61
N SER A 19 21.08 -13.35 25.00
CA SER A 19 21.09 -13.62 23.56
C SER A 19 19.94 -14.55 23.18
N GLY A 20 19.19 -14.20 22.13
CA GLY A 20 18.05 -14.97 21.63
C GLY A 20 16.69 -14.48 22.14
N ASP A 21 16.63 -13.50 23.05
CA ASP A 21 15.38 -12.83 23.38
C ASP A 21 14.77 -12.15 22.14
N LYS A 22 13.49 -12.42 21.88
CA LYS A 22 12.72 -11.77 20.81
C LYS A 22 11.99 -10.56 21.36
N TRP A 23 12.11 -9.42 20.68
CA TRP A 23 11.44 -8.18 21.05
C TRP A 23 10.43 -7.80 19.98
N ARG A 24 9.26 -7.30 20.41
CA ARG A 24 8.23 -6.73 19.53
C ARG A 24 7.73 -5.43 20.15
N LEU A 25 7.52 -4.40 19.34
CA LEU A 25 6.86 -3.16 19.74
C LEU A 25 5.59 -2.99 18.91
N THR A 26 4.45 -2.83 19.58
CA THR A 26 3.18 -2.56 18.90
C THR A 26 2.69 -1.15 19.23
N ALA A 27 2.05 -0.50 18.27
CA ALA A 27 1.25 0.69 18.48
C ALA A 27 -0.24 0.37 18.38
N ASP A 28 -1.05 1.08 19.17
CA ASP A 28 -2.49 1.20 19.01
C ASP A 28 -2.94 2.57 19.53
N GLY A 29 -3.31 3.48 18.61
CA GLY A 29 -3.62 4.86 18.93
C GLY A 29 -2.44 5.55 19.63
N ASN A 30 -2.69 6.08 20.82
CA ASN A 30 -1.65 6.74 21.64
C ASN A 30 -0.86 5.77 22.52
N THR A 31 -0.93 4.46 22.28
CA THR A 31 -0.31 3.45 23.12
C THR A 31 0.80 2.75 22.38
N LEU A 32 1.99 2.69 22.98
CA LEU A 32 3.09 1.83 22.57
C LEU A 32 3.26 0.72 23.61
N GLU A 33 3.32 -0.54 23.17
CA GLU A 33 3.52 -1.69 24.05
C GLU A 33 4.71 -2.54 23.58
N ALA A 34 5.67 -2.73 24.48
CA ALA A 34 6.86 -3.53 24.21
C ALA A 34 6.70 -4.93 24.81
N PHE A 35 6.98 -5.95 24.01
CA PHE A 35 6.95 -7.35 24.37
C PHE A 35 8.36 -7.95 24.32
N ARG A 36 8.64 -8.87 25.24
CA ARG A 36 9.80 -9.76 25.22
C ARG A 36 9.31 -11.20 25.27
N ASN A 37 9.72 -12.02 24.30
CA ASN A 37 9.31 -13.41 24.16
C ASN A 37 7.78 -13.58 24.24
N GLY A 38 7.04 -12.63 23.66
CA GLY A 38 5.57 -12.60 23.66
C GLY A 38 4.92 -12.03 24.94
N VAL A 39 5.70 -11.64 25.95
CA VAL A 39 5.20 -11.11 27.23
C VAL A 39 5.36 -9.60 27.27
N SER A 40 4.28 -8.89 27.60
CA SER A 40 4.31 -7.43 27.79
C SER A 40 5.28 -7.03 28.89
N GLN A 41 6.17 -6.10 28.57
CA GLN A 41 7.18 -5.56 29.48
C GLN A 41 6.78 -4.18 29.97
N PHE A 42 6.26 -3.35 29.07
CA PHE A 42 5.84 -2.01 29.39
C PHE A 42 4.93 -1.42 28.31
N THR A 43 4.06 -0.54 28.80
CA THR A 43 3.15 0.27 28.00
C THR A 43 3.53 1.74 28.21
N TYR A 44 3.54 2.51 27.13
CA TYR A 44 3.78 3.94 27.15
C TYR A 44 2.65 4.66 26.41
N THR A 45 2.15 5.74 27.01
CA THR A 45 1.16 6.60 26.35
C THR A 45 1.87 7.81 25.75
N THR A 46 1.73 7.97 24.45
CA THR A 46 2.31 9.08 23.69
C THR A 46 1.35 10.24 23.56
N ASP A 47 1.90 11.41 23.27
CA ASP A 47 1.14 12.61 22.91
C ASP A 47 0.55 12.51 21.47
N GLY A 48 1.24 11.81 20.57
CA GLY A 48 0.76 11.48 19.22
C GLY A 48 0.01 10.14 19.13
N SER A 49 -0.80 9.98 18.07
CA SER A 49 -1.48 8.73 17.73
C SER A 49 -0.75 8.03 16.58
N TYR A 50 -0.56 6.72 16.70
CA TYR A 50 0.06 5.86 15.70
C TYR A 50 -0.99 4.89 15.13
N ALA A 51 -0.81 4.49 13.87
CA ALA A 51 -1.62 3.43 13.28
C ALA A 51 -1.40 2.12 14.05
N ALA A 52 -2.45 1.30 14.16
CA ALA A 52 -2.35 0.02 14.83
C ALA A 52 -1.41 -0.92 14.05
N GLY A 53 -0.37 -1.44 14.71
CA GLY A 53 0.61 -2.32 14.05
C GLY A 53 1.97 -2.36 14.72
N ASP A 54 2.92 -3.04 14.07
CA ASP A 54 4.31 -3.09 14.52
C ASP A 54 5.00 -1.74 14.22
N VAL A 55 5.74 -1.21 15.19
CA VAL A 55 6.50 0.05 15.06
C VAL A 55 8.00 -0.24 15.15
N GLY A 56 8.79 0.49 14.34
CA GLY A 56 10.25 0.40 14.35
C GLY A 56 10.88 0.74 15.71
N ILE A 57 12.00 0.11 16.02
CA ILE A 57 12.83 0.44 17.20
C ILE A 57 14.19 0.92 16.70
N GLU A 58 14.56 2.17 16.99
CA GLU A 58 15.92 2.69 16.80
C GLU A 58 16.72 2.59 18.11
N ALA A 59 17.92 1.99 18.06
CA ALA A 59 18.83 1.92 19.21
C ALA A 59 20.04 2.83 19.00
N TYR A 60 20.33 3.69 19.99
CA TYR A 60 21.43 4.65 19.95
C TYR A 60 22.69 4.18 20.71
N THR A 61 22.84 2.88 20.95
CA THR A 61 23.96 2.34 21.74
C THR A 61 24.67 1.18 21.04
N SER A 62 26.00 1.13 21.13
CA SER A 62 26.82 0.03 20.59
C SER A 62 26.79 -1.25 21.43
N ALA A 63 26.11 -1.23 22.59
CA ALA A 63 25.99 -2.37 23.50
C ALA A 63 24.83 -3.32 23.12
N PHE A 64 24.01 -2.93 22.15
CA PHE A 64 22.85 -3.68 21.70
C PHE A 64 22.87 -3.80 20.17
N THR A 65 23.00 -5.03 19.68
CA THR A 65 22.95 -5.33 18.24
C THR A 65 21.70 -6.15 17.95
N PHE A 66 20.85 -5.69 17.04
CA PHE A 66 19.77 -6.50 16.49
C PHE A 66 20.37 -7.54 15.53
N THR A 67 20.33 -8.81 15.91
CA THR A 67 20.82 -9.92 15.09
C THR A 67 19.82 -10.36 14.03
N ALA A 68 18.53 -10.05 14.23
CA ALA A 68 17.45 -10.27 13.27
C ALA A 68 16.23 -9.40 13.62
N TRP A 69 15.50 -8.97 12.59
CA TRP A 69 14.17 -8.36 12.68
C TRP A 69 13.17 -9.39 12.15
N GLU A 70 12.27 -9.89 13.00
CA GLU A 70 11.25 -10.90 12.63
C GLU A 70 9.80 -10.37 12.76
N GLY A 71 9.58 -9.05 12.78
CA GLY A 71 8.23 -8.50 12.97
C GLY A 71 8.00 -7.23 12.19
N GLY A 72 7.03 -7.25 11.28
CA GLY A 72 6.40 -6.06 10.69
C GLY A 72 7.31 -5.23 9.80
N ASP A 73 7.06 -5.25 8.51
CA ASP A 73 7.54 -4.20 7.64
C ASP A 73 7.06 -2.85 8.21
N THR A 74 7.96 -1.93 8.54
CA THR A 74 7.56 -0.54 8.86
C THR A 74 7.09 0.21 7.61
N GLY A 75 7.08 -0.46 6.45
CA GLY A 75 6.37 -0.01 5.28
C GLY A 75 4.89 0.11 5.61
N GLY A 76 4.42 1.35 5.75
CA GLY A 76 3.03 1.71 5.45
C GLY A 76 2.75 1.46 3.96
N GLY A 77 2.96 0.23 3.50
CA GLY A 77 2.54 -0.27 2.21
C GLY A 77 1.04 -0.45 2.26
N ASP A 78 0.36 0.03 1.23
CA ASP A 78 -1.05 -0.20 1.10
C ASP A 78 -1.31 -1.69 0.84
N ALA A 79 -2.26 -2.27 1.57
CA ALA A 79 -2.66 -3.67 1.45
C ALA A 79 -4.12 -3.81 0.98
N ILE A 80 -4.84 -2.70 0.85
CA ILE A 80 -6.22 -2.67 0.40
C ILE A 80 -6.18 -2.29 -1.08
N PRO A 81 -6.67 -3.15 -1.98
CA PRO A 81 -6.65 -2.83 -3.40
C PRO A 81 -7.70 -1.74 -3.73
N PRO A 82 -7.42 -0.89 -4.74
CA PRO A 82 -8.38 0.09 -5.23
C PRO A 82 -9.70 -0.52 -5.68
N SER A 83 -10.78 0.25 -5.56
CA SER A 83 -12.09 -0.14 -6.07
C SER A 83 -12.06 -0.36 -7.60
N GLN A 84 -12.98 -1.14 -8.13
CA GLN A 84 -13.13 -1.26 -9.58
C GLN A 84 -13.56 0.09 -10.20
N PRO A 85 -12.98 0.52 -11.33
CA PRO A 85 -13.50 1.66 -12.09
C PRO A 85 -14.92 1.34 -12.59
N THR A 86 -15.82 2.34 -12.59
CA THR A 86 -17.21 2.16 -13.02
C THR A 86 -17.56 3.02 -14.23
N ASN A 87 -18.73 2.80 -14.84
CA ASN A 87 -19.23 3.58 -15.99
C ASN A 87 -18.23 3.67 -17.16
N LEU A 88 -17.50 2.59 -17.46
CA LEU A 88 -16.61 2.54 -18.62
C LEU A 88 -17.44 2.68 -19.91
N GLY A 89 -17.16 3.74 -20.67
CA GLY A 89 -17.72 4.01 -21.98
C GLY A 89 -16.63 4.07 -23.05
N ALA A 90 -16.99 3.66 -24.27
CA ALA A 90 -16.13 3.70 -25.44
C ALA A 90 -16.85 4.38 -26.61
N THR A 91 -16.23 5.41 -27.19
CA THR A 91 -16.79 6.18 -28.31
C THR A 91 -15.82 6.15 -29.50
N ALA A 92 -16.25 5.58 -30.62
CA ALA A 92 -15.48 5.64 -31.86
C ALA A 92 -15.49 7.06 -32.41
N VAL A 93 -14.30 7.66 -32.61
CA VAL A 93 -14.15 9.03 -33.13
C VAL A 93 -13.60 9.05 -34.56
N SER A 94 -12.99 7.95 -35.02
CA SER A 94 -12.62 7.74 -36.42
C SER A 94 -12.57 6.23 -36.74
N ALA A 95 -12.29 5.90 -38.00
CA ALA A 95 -12.09 4.50 -38.42
C ALA A 95 -10.91 3.81 -37.72
N SER A 96 -9.99 4.58 -37.13
CA SER A 96 -8.77 4.07 -36.50
C SER A 96 -8.58 4.55 -35.05
N GLN A 97 -9.61 5.11 -34.41
CA GLN A 97 -9.53 5.61 -33.04
C GLN A 97 -10.84 5.49 -32.26
N ILE A 98 -10.71 5.02 -31.02
CA ILE A 98 -11.77 4.97 -30.00
C ILE A 98 -11.29 5.72 -28.75
N ASN A 99 -12.13 6.60 -28.22
CA ASN A 99 -11.88 7.28 -26.95
C ASN A 99 -12.65 6.59 -25.83
N LEU A 100 -11.95 6.32 -24.73
CA LEU A 100 -12.47 5.71 -23.52
C LEU A 100 -12.63 6.75 -22.41
N GLY A 101 -13.67 6.57 -21.59
CA GLY A 101 -13.86 7.32 -20.35
C GLY A 101 -14.50 6.43 -19.28
N TRP A 102 -14.16 6.67 -18.01
CA TRP A 102 -14.70 5.93 -16.87
C TRP A 102 -14.84 6.83 -15.64
N THR A 103 -15.52 6.33 -14.61
CA THR A 103 -15.55 6.94 -13.27
C THR A 103 -14.36 6.44 -12.47
N ALA A 104 -13.68 7.37 -11.78
CA ALA A 104 -12.49 7.08 -10.99
C ALA A 104 -12.77 6.03 -9.89
N SER A 105 -11.76 5.20 -9.64
CA SER A 105 -11.67 4.34 -8.47
C SER A 105 -11.31 5.14 -7.22
N THR A 106 -11.62 4.58 -6.06
CA THR A 106 -11.22 5.10 -4.75
C THR A 106 -10.38 4.06 -4.02
N ASP A 107 -9.50 4.56 -3.17
CA ASP A 107 -8.54 3.78 -2.41
C ASP A 107 -8.15 4.55 -1.12
N ASN A 108 -7.63 3.87 -0.09
CA ASN A 108 -7.23 4.48 1.18
C ASN A 108 -5.91 5.24 1.13
N VAL A 109 -4.94 4.82 0.32
CA VAL A 109 -3.69 5.58 0.10
C VAL A 109 -3.73 6.32 -1.25
N GLY A 110 -4.53 5.82 -2.18
CA GLY A 110 -4.85 6.48 -3.44
C GLY A 110 -4.56 5.59 -4.64
N VAL A 111 -5.22 5.89 -5.75
CA VAL A 111 -5.01 5.14 -6.99
C VAL A 111 -3.73 5.60 -7.66
N SER A 112 -2.81 4.68 -7.93
CA SER A 112 -1.53 4.99 -8.58
C SER A 112 -1.68 5.10 -10.10
N GLY A 113 -2.58 4.33 -10.68
CA GLY A 113 -2.76 4.28 -12.13
C GLY A 113 -3.99 3.52 -12.58
N TYR A 114 -4.21 3.55 -13.89
CA TYR A 114 -5.14 2.65 -14.57
C TYR A 114 -4.43 1.92 -15.71
N LEU A 115 -4.61 0.60 -15.75
CA LEU A 115 -4.28 -0.25 -16.89
C LEU A 115 -5.47 -0.30 -17.83
N VAL A 116 -5.24 0.03 -19.10
CA VAL A 116 -6.24 -0.05 -20.16
C VAL A 116 -5.92 -1.24 -21.03
N GLU A 117 -6.90 -2.12 -21.21
CA GLU A 117 -6.75 -3.34 -22.00
C GLU A 117 -7.84 -3.46 -23.06
N ARG A 118 -7.46 -4.05 -24.18
CA ARG A 118 -8.30 -4.24 -25.36
C ARG A 118 -8.31 -5.70 -25.78
N CYS A 119 -9.42 -6.14 -26.33
CA CYS A 119 -9.49 -7.38 -27.09
C CYS A 119 -10.37 -7.22 -28.34
N PRO A 120 -10.20 -8.08 -29.35
CA PRO A 120 -11.11 -8.14 -30.48
C PRO A 120 -12.48 -8.71 -30.06
N GLY A 121 -13.54 -8.14 -30.64
CA GLY A 121 -14.93 -8.56 -30.41
C GLY A 121 -15.58 -7.96 -29.17
N ASN A 122 -16.91 -7.95 -29.17
CA ASN A 122 -17.73 -7.65 -28.00
C ASN A 122 -18.98 -8.58 -28.01
N PRO A 123 -19.09 -9.58 -27.12
CA PRO A 123 -18.14 -9.89 -26.04
C PRO A 123 -16.77 -10.32 -26.59
N CYS A 124 -15.77 -10.17 -25.74
CA CYS A 124 -14.37 -10.45 -26.05
C CYS A 124 -14.19 -11.86 -26.64
N SER A 125 -13.61 -11.98 -27.83
CA SER A 125 -13.41 -13.27 -28.49
C SER A 125 -12.02 -13.89 -28.24
N ALA A 126 -11.14 -13.19 -27.52
CA ALA A 126 -9.77 -13.57 -27.23
C ALA A 126 -9.36 -13.04 -25.84
N SER A 127 -8.08 -13.14 -25.48
CA SER A 127 -7.56 -12.54 -24.25
C SER A 127 -7.41 -11.02 -24.37
N PHE A 128 -7.65 -10.32 -23.27
CA PHE A 128 -7.32 -8.91 -23.15
C PHE A 128 -5.81 -8.68 -23.20
N THR A 129 -5.40 -7.66 -23.94
CA THR A 129 -4.02 -7.21 -24.04
C THR A 129 -3.94 -5.76 -23.59
N GLN A 130 -2.94 -5.43 -22.78
CA GLN A 130 -2.69 -4.04 -22.36
C GLN A 130 -2.34 -3.18 -23.58
N VAL A 131 -3.06 -2.07 -23.71
CA VAL A 131 -2.82 -1.07 -24.76
C VAL A 131 -2.26 0.23 -24.22
N GLY A 132 -2.37 0.47 -22.91
CA GLY A 132 -1.79 1.65 -22.28
C GLY A 132 -1.94 1.68 -20.76
N THR A 133 -1.29 2.67 -20.16
CA THR A 133 -1.40 3.05 -18.76
C THR A 133 -1.58 4.55 -18.64
N VAL A 134 -2.34 4.99 -17.63
CA VAL A 134 -2.52 6.40 -17.29
C VAL A 134 -2.36 6.61 -15.78
N SER A 135 -2.13 7.85 -15.34
CA SER A 135 -2.05 8.19 -13.91
C SER A 135 -3.39 7.92 -13.20
N GLY A 136 -3.36 7.70 -11.90
CA GLY A 136 -4.58 7.43 -11.12
C GLY A 136 -5.57 8.61 -11.02
N THR A 137 -5.14 9.80 -11.41
CA THR A 137 -6.01 10.99 -11.57
C THR A 137 -6.64 11.11 -12.95
N THR A 138 -6.22 10.29 -13.91
CA THR A 138 -6.71 10.34 -15.30
C THR A 138 -7.82 9.31 -15.49
N THR A 139 -8.97 9.75 -16.01
CA THR A 139 -10.15 8.89 -16.21
C THR A 139 -10.55 8.74 -17.68
N SER A 140 -9.59 8.91 -18.60
CA SER A 140 -9.80 8.84 -20.04
C SER A 140 -8.58 8.28 -20.76
N TYR A 141 -8.79 7.61 -21.90
CA TYR A 141 -7.72 7.09 -22.75
C TYR A 141 -8.09 7.16 -24.23
N ASN A 142 -7.15 7.57 -25.08
CA ASN A 142 -7.34 7.64 -26.53
C ASN A 142 -6.64 6.45 -27.18
N ASP A 143 -7.42 5.46 -27.62
CA ASP A 143 -6.91 4.27 -28.27
C ASP A 143 -6.87 4.44 -29.79
N ALA A 144 -5.67 4.59 -30.35
CA ALA A 144 -5.44 4.89 -31.77
C ALA A 144 -4.76 3.73 -32.52
N GLY A 145 -4.67 3.84 -33.84
CA GLY A 145 -4.06 2.81 -34.69
C GLY A 145 -4.92 1.56 -34.85
N LEU A 146 -6.25 1.71 -34.72
CA LEU A 146 -7.21 0.61 -34.84
C LEU A 146 -7.44 0.18 -36.28
N ALA A 147 -7.78 -1.09 -36.48
CA ALA A 147 -8.25 -1.58 -37.75
C ALA A 147 -9.70 -1.13 -37.96
N ALA A 148 -9.97 -0.58 -39.14
CA ALA A 148 -11.32 -0.15 -39.52
C ALA A 148 -12.31 -1.33 -39.51
N SER A 149 -13.59 -1.03 -39.26
CA SER A 149 -14.68 -2.02 -39.25
C SER A 149 -14.45 -3.21 -38.33
N THR A 150 -13.67 -3.01 -37.25
CA THR A 150 -13.38 -4.03 -36.24
C THR A 150 -14.03 -3.66 -34.92
N THR A 151 -14.76 -4.60 -34.32
CA THR A 151 -15.32 -4.44 -32.98
C THR A 151 -14.25 -4.72 -31.94
N TYR A 152 -14.17 -3.87 -30.91
CA TYR A 152 -13.25 -4.04 -29.78
C TYR A 152 -14.00 -4.05 -28.45
N GLY A 153 -13.56 -4.92 -27.55
CA GLY A 153 -13.93 -4.95 -26.15
C GLY A 153 -12.84 -4.30 -25.30
N TYR A 154 -13.24 -3.58 -24.26
CA TYR A 154 -12.33 -2.84 -23.38
C TYR A 154 -12.58 -3.19 -21.92
N GLN A 155 -11.50 -3.21 -21.13
CA GLN A 155 -11.56 -3.19 -19.68
C GLN A 155 -10.51 -2.22 -19.12
N VAL A 156 -10.80 -1.70 -17.94
CA VAL A 156 -9.90 -0.80 -17.22
C VAL A 156 -9.75 -1.32 -15.79
N ARG A 157 -8.51 -1.40 -15.31
CA ARG A 157 -8.20 -1.84 -13.94
C ARG A 157 -7.40 -0.75 -13.22
N ALA A 158 -7.82 -0.39 -12.02
CA ALA A 158 -7.02 0.46 -11.15
C ALA A 158 -5.80 -0.30 -10.64
N THR A 159 -4.69 0.41 -10.43
CA THR A 159 -3.45 -0.12 -9.86
C THR A 159 -3.07 0.66 -8.61
N ASP A 160 -2.46 -0.05 -7.67
CA ASP A 160 -1.91 0.48 -6.43
C ASP A 160 -0.38 0.61 -6.50
N SER A 161 0.22 1.26 -5.50
CA SER A 161 1.65 1.49 -5.30
C SER A 161 2.30 0.56 -4.26
N ALA A 162 1.61 -0.51 -3.85
CA ALA A 162 2.12 -1.53 -2.93
C ALA A 162 3.50 -2.08 -3.28
#